data_AF-A0A162LKR6-F1
#
_entry.id   AF-A0A162LKR6-F1
#
_cell.length_a   1.000
_cell.length_b   1.000
_cell.length_c   1.000
_cell.angle_alpha   90.00
_cell.angle_beta   90.00
_cell.angle_gamma   90.00
#
_symmetry.space_group_name_H-M   'P 1'
#
loop_
_entity.id
_entity.type
_entity.pdbx_description
1 polymer ?
#
loop_
_entity_poly.entity_id
_entity_poly.type
_entity_poly.pdbx_seq_one_letter_code
_entity_poly.pdbx_strand_id
1 'polypeptide(L)'
;MVSTKHLVAGLCLLTLALAAEKAVYAHFMNQDIAQAQEIGIDGFALNCAPPRVDSYTPKQLANAYEAAADTGFKVFISVDFAYWGDNDSNDITSILRNYSTYTGQAYYNGGALASTFVRDYFDWNNVKNNMGGQKLTIIPMIQDPTFLSRQTTGIDGALSWYGWPTDGASWWLTLLTDFGESHYISGHEPHHSDDGSSEWTAEFPHDAWRSLMKPYIAAYKSGAASPTVSRDELVYWYRTTPKGIECTNDKIGKPRGVELFDDVVFASAMLTQPADLTVTSGSRSPVTVSVPADIHTLNFTMGVGKQQFSLSRSDAHLLGGFGAKDIQQSCETYNFNAYVGAFTA
;
A
#
# COMPACT_ATOMS: atom_id res chain seq x y z
N MET A 1 -8.01 26.67 -15.46
CA MET A 1 -7.17 26.32 -14.29
C MET A 1 -7.11 24.81 -14.22
N VAL A 2 -5.94 24.23 -14.43
CA VAL A 2 -5.74 22.78 -14.21
C VAL A 2 -5.74 22.58 -12.70
N SER A 3 -6.76 21.90 -12.17
CA SER A 3 -6.79 21.50 -10.76
C SER A 3 -5.73 20.42 -10.56
N THR A 4 -4.66 20.71 -9.83
CA THR A 4 -3.64 19.72 -9.46
C THR A 4 -4.31 18.70 -8.53
N LYS A 5 -4.58 17.50 -9.04
CA LYS A 5 -5.07 16.39 -8.23
C LYS A 5 -3.92 15.83 -7.40
N HIS A 6 -4.19 15.55 -6.13
CA HIS A 6 -3.24 14.97 -5.18
C HIS A 6 -3.64 13.51 -4.92
N LEU A 7 -2.66 12.62 -4.79
CA LEU A 7 -2.87 11.23 -4.36
C LEU A 7 -2.16 10.99 -3.03
N VAL A 8 -2.87 10.34 -2.10
CA VAL A 8 -2.36 10.01 -0.77
C VAL A 8 -2.35 8.49 -0.63
N ALA A 9 -1.25 7.94 -0.12
CA ALA A 9 -1.12 6.54 0.30
C ALA A 9 -1.37 6.39 1.80
N GLY A 10 -1.66 5.19 2.28
CA GLY A 10 -1.69 4.93 3.72
C GLY A 10 -0.30 4.57 4.25
N LEU A 11 0.00 4.95 5.48
CA LEU A 11 1.19 4.51 6.20
C LEU A 11 0.75 3.97 7.56
N CYS A 12 1.08 2.71 7.83
CA CYS A 12 0.84 2.10 9.12
C CYS A 12 2.03 2.44 10.04
N LEU A 13 1.80 3.22 11.09
CA LEU A 13 2.84 3.54 12.06
C LEU A 13 3.10 2.41 13.08
N LEU A 14 2.26 1.37 13.10
CA LEU A 14 2.39 0.23 14.02
C LEU A 14 3.61 -0.65 13.73
N THR A 15 4.16 -0.64 12.50
CA THR A 15 5.26 -1.53 12.07
C THR A 15 6.66 -0.92 12.25
N LEU A 16 6.78 0.35 12.67
CA LEU A 16 8.07 1.06 12.84
C LEU A 16 8.66 0.91 14.26
N ALA A 17 8.23 -0.09 15.01
CA ALA A 17 8.51 -0.23 16.43
C ALA A 17 9.75 -1.07 16.72
N LEU A 18 10.92 -0.40 16.77
CA LEU A 18 11.91 -0.61 17.83
C LEU A 18 12.81 0.60 17.98
N ALA A 19 12.60 1.37 19.05
CA ALA A 19 13.52 2.31 19.70
C ALA A 19 14.55 3.06 18.83
N ALA A 20 14.18 3.46 17.61
CA ALA A 20 15.07 4.22 16.74
C ALA A 20 15.35 5.61 17.34
N GLU A 21 16.65 5.94 17.47
CA GLU A 21 17.11 7.32 17.68
C GLU A 21 16.54 8.24 16.59
N LYS A 22 16.36 9.54 16.85
CA LYS A 22 15.70 10.50 15.92
C LYS A 22 16.23 10.38 14.48
N ALA A 23 17.54 10.17 14.32
CA ALA A 23 18.20 10.04 13.03
C ALA A 23 17.78 8.79 12.24
N VAL A 24 17.51 7.68 12.92
CA VAL A 24 17.16 6.39 12.31
C VAL A 24 15.73 6.44 11.76
N TYR A 25 14.76 6.95 12.54
CA TYR A 25 13.38 7.12 12.04
C TYR A 25 13.26 8.18 10.94
N ALA A 26 13.95 9.32 11.09
CA ALA A 26 13.94 10.37 10.07
C ALA A 26 14.55 9.88 8.74
N HIS A 27 15.55 8.99 8.79
CA HIS A 27 16.13 8.39 7.60
C HIS A 27 15.11 7.54 6.82
N PHE A 28 14.36 6.67 7.50
CA PHE A 28 13.35 5.82 6.85
C PHE A 28 12.14 6.59 6.35
N MET A 29 11.61 7.51 7.16
CA MET A 29 10.52 8.38 6.70
C MET A 29 10.92 9.17 5.45
N ASN A 30 12.16 9.68 5.39
CA ASN A 30 12.65 10.36 4.19
C ASN A 30 12.81 9.42 3.00
N GLN A 31 13.23 8.17 3.22
CA GLN A 31 13.31 7.15 2.17
C GLN A 31 11.93 6.77 1.64
N ASP A 32 10.96 6.52 2.51
CA ASP A 32 9.56 6.24 2.16
C ASP A 32 8.94 7.40 1.37
N ILE A 33 9.14 8.64 1.86
CA ILE A 33 8.71 9.85 1.15
C ILE A 33 9.35 9.92 -0.24
N ALA A 34 10.66 9.68 -0.36
CA ALA A 34 11.34 9.72 -1.64
C ALA A 34 10.81 8.66 -2.62
N GLN A 35 10.60 7.43 -2.16
CA GLN A 35 10.02 6.34 -2.96
C GLN A 35 8.58 6.66 -3.39
N ALA A 36 7.78 7.24 -2.50
CA ALA A 36 6.41 7.68 -2.80
C ALA A 36 6.40 8.82 -3.83
N GLN A 37 7.25 9.84 -3.65
CA GLN A 37 7.39 10.96 -4.58
C GLN A 37 7.86 10.48 -5.96
N GLU A 38 8.73 9.47 -6.05
CA GLU A 38 9.23 8.90 -7.31
C GLU A 38 8.08 8.38 -8.21
N ILE A 39 7.01 7.86 -7.61
CA ILE A 39 5.83 7.37 -8.32
C ILE A 39 4.67 8.37 -8.35
N GLY A 40 4.86 9.56 -7.78
CA GLY A 40 3.92 10.68 -7.84
C GLY A 40 2.91 10.74 -6.70
N ILE A 41 3.09 9.99 -5.62
CA ILE A 41 2.31 10.14 -4.38
C ILE A 41 2.73 11.45 -3.69
N ASP A 42 1.76 12.17 -3.14
CA ASP A 42 1.97 13.50 -2.55
C ASP A 42 1.84 13.52 -1.01
N GLY A 43 1.28 12.45 -0.43
CA GLY A 43 1.17 12.37 1.02
C GLY A 43 0.86 11.00 1.60
N PHE A 44 0.95 10.90 2.94
CA PHE A 44 0.55 9.72 3.71
C PHE A 44 -0.59 9.99 4.71
N ALA A 45 -1.52 9.04 4.81
CA ALA A 45 -2.43 8.91 5.93
C ALA A 45 -1.74 8.11 7.05
N LEU A 46 -1.47 8.76 8.19
CA LEU A 46 -0.75 8.18 9.33
C LEU A 46 -1.73 7.49 10.27
N ASN A 47 -1.88 6.16 10.14
CA ASN A 47 -2.72 5.39 11.06
C ASN A 47 -2.06 5.34 12.44
N CYS A 48 -2.79 5.71 13.49
CA CYS A 48 -2.23 5.81 14.84
C CYS A 48 -3.18 5.41 15.96
N ALA A 49 -2.63 4.72 16.96
CA ALA A 49 -3.29 4.38 18.22
C ALA A 49 -3.05 5.46 19.29
N PRO A 50 -3.84 5.53 20.37
CA PRO A 50 -3.61 6.49 21.45
C PRO A 50 -2.33 6.17 22.23
N PRO A 51 -1.68 7.17 22.88
CA PRO A 51 -0.42 6.96 23.60
C PRO A 51 -0.47 5.92 24.73
N ARG A 52 -1.67 5.66 25.26
CA ARG A 52 -1.93 4.61 26.27
C ARG A 52 -1.79 3.19 25.71
N VAL A 53 -1.92 3.03 24.39
CA VAL A 53 -1.70 1.77 23.67
C VAL A 53 -0.27 1.78 23.13
N ASP A 54 0.11 2.84 22.42
CA ASP A 54 1.43 2.99 21.81
C ASP A 54 2.16 4.24 22.32
N SER A 55 3.00 4.07 23.33
CA SER A 55 3.72 5.18 23.98
C SER A 55 4.66 5.96 23.04
N TYR A 56 5.05 5.37 21.91
CA TYR A 56 5.92 5.98 20.90
C TYR A 56 5.17 6.83 19.87
N THR A 57 3.84 6.70 19.74
CA THR A 57 3.03 7.41 18.73
C THR A 57 3.26 8.93 18.70
N PRO A 58 3.27 9.66 19.83
CA PRO A 58 3.50 11.11 19.81
C PRO A 58 4.83 11.50 19.16
N LYS A 59 5.91 10.74 19.44
CA LYS A 59 7.24 10.98 18.87
C LYS A 59 7.25 10.70 17.36
N GLN A 60 6.62 9.61 16.93
CA GLN A 60 6.60 9.24 15.51
C GLN A 60 5.75 10.17 14.66
N LEU A 61 4.61 10.64 15.18
CA LEU A 61 3.85 11.69 14.50
C LEU A 61 4.69 12.96 14.36
N ALA A 62 5.35 13.43 15.43
CA ALA A 62 6.18 14.62 15.35
C ALA A 62 7.29 14.50 14.29
N ASN A 63 7.98 13.36 14.26
CA ASN A 63 9.00 13.07 13.25
C ASN A 63 8.42 13.02 11.83
N ALA A 64 7.25 12.41 11.63
CA ALA A 64 6.61 12.30 10.31
C ALA A 64 6.19 13.68 9.77
N TYR A 65 5.63 14.56 10.62
CA TYR A 65 5.29 15.93 10.23
C TYR A 65 6.53 16.79 9.94
N GLU A 66 7.64 16.60 10.68
CA GLU A 66 8.92 17.28 10.42
C GLU A 66 9.50 16.83 9.05
N ALA A 67 9.61 15.52 8.82
CA ALA A 67 10.08 14.98 7.54
C ALA A 67 9.21 15.41 6.35
N ALA A 68 7.88 15.41 6.52
CA ALA A 68 6.96 15.88 5.49
C ALA A 68 7.15 17.38 5.19
N ALA A 69 7.38 18.20 6.22
CA ALA A 69 7.66 19.62 6.03
C ALA A 69 8.98 19.85 5.28
N ASP A 70 10.04 19.13 5.64
CA ASP A 70 11.39 19.28 5.07
C ASP A 70 11.47 18.85 3.59
N THR A 71 10.61 17.94 3.18
CA THR A 71 10.59 17.36 1.82
C THR A 71 9.49 17.93 0.91
N GLY A 72 8.66 18.84 1.45
CA GLY A 72 7.47 19.36 0.76
C GLY A 72 6.33 18.33 0.60
N PHE A 73 6.46 17.16 1.22
CA PHE A 73 5.45 16.12 1.26
C PHE A 73 4.30 16.50 2.20
N LYS A 74 3.22 15.70 2.19
CA LYS A 74 2.06 15.91 3.06
C LYS A 74 1.75 14.70 3.91
N VAL A 75 1.26 14.94 5.11
CA VAL A 75 0.75 13.89 5.99
C VAL A 75 -0.53 14.35 6.65
N PHE A 76 -1.38 13.40 7.03
CA PHE A 76 -2.49 13.65 7.93
C PHE A 76 -2.75 12.46 8.84
N ILE A 77 -3.40 12.72 9.96
CA ILE A 77 -3.72 11.67 10.94
C ILE A 77 -4.93 10.85 10.46
N SER A 78 -4.78 9.53 10.51
CA SER A 78 -5.88 8.57 10.50
C SER A 78 -6.07 8.01 11.91
N VAL A 79 -7.23 8.26 12.50
CA VAL A 79 -7.56 7.80 13.86
C VAL A 79 -7.96 6.33 13.82
N ASP A 80 -7.21 5.47 14.52
CA ASP A 80 -7.46 4.04 14.54
C ASP A 80 -8.51 3.62 15.59
N PHE A 81 -9.77 3.52 15.18
CA PHE A 81 -10.86 3.13 16.08
C PHE A 81 -10.90 1.62 16.41
N ALA A 82 -9.86 0.86 16.08
CA ALA A 82 -9.57 -0.41 16.75
C ALA A 82 -9.06 -0.17 18.19
N TYR A 83 -8.45 0.99 18.45
CA TYR A 83 -7.82 1.34 19.74
C TYR A 83 -8.38 2.63 20.38
N TRP A 84 -8.84 3.56 19.56
CA TRP A 84 -9.59 4.75 19.99
C TRP A 84 -11.07 4.40 20.18
N GLY A 85 -11.74 5.11 21.11
CA GLY A 85 -13.17 4.96 21.38
C GLY A 85 -13.92 6.29 21.37
N ASP A 86 -15.25 6.22 21.41
CA ASP A 86 -16.13 7.39 21.33
C ASP A 86 -15.86 8.43 22.46
N ASN A 87 -15.44 7.94 23.63
CA ASN A 87 -15.11 8.78 24.79
C ASN A 87 -13.75 9.52 24.65
N ASP A 88 -12.95 9.21 23.63
CA ASP A 88 -11.64 9.86 23.41
C ASP A 88 -11.75 11.16 22.60
N SER A 89 -12.96 11.69 22.36
CA SER A 89 -13.20 12.86 21.51
C SER A 89 -12.32 14.07 21.88
N ASN A 90 -12.04 14.29 23.16
CA ASN A 90 -11.17 15.38 23.63
C ASN A 90 -9.69 15.16 23.26
N ASP A 91 -9.20 13.93 23.37
CA ASP A 91 -7.82 13.57 23.04
C ASP A 91 -7.62 13.61 21.51
N ILE A 92 -8.59 13.09 20.76
CA ILE A 92 -8.66 13.18 19.29
C ILE A 92 -8.65 14.65 18.84
N THR A 93 -9.47 15.49 19.49
CA THR A 93 -9.48 16.93 19.18
C THR A 93 -8.11 17.56 19.46
N SER A 94 -7.48 17.21 20.58
CA SER A 94 -6.20 17.77 20.99
C SER A 94 -5.08 17.43 20.00
N ILE A 95 -5.00 16.16 19.56
CA ILE A 95 -3.97 15.72 18.61
C ILE A 95 -4.19 16.34 17.22
N LEU A 96 -5.43 16.38 16.72
CA LEU A 96 -5.74 16.99 15.42
C LEU A 96 -5.45 18.49 15.45
N ARG A 97 -5.82 19.20 16.52
CA ARG A 97 -5.56 20.64 16.68
C ARG A 97 -4.06 20.96 16.73
N ASN A 98 -3.26 20.06 17.30
CA ASN A 98 -1.81 20.24 17.40
C ASN A 98 -1.15 20.28 16.01
N TYR A 99 -1.58 19.42 15.09
CA TYR A 99 -0.94 19.26 13.77
C TYR A 99 -1.64 19.99 12.63
N SER A 100 -2.89 20.41 12.80
CA SER A 100 -3.72 21.07 11.79
C SER A 100 -3.14 22.35 11.16
N THR A 101 -2.05 22.92 11.70
CA THR A 101 -1.37 24.12 11.22
C THR A 101 0.10 23.88 10.87
N TYR A 102 0.57 22.64 10.99
CA TYR A 102 1.95 22.28 10.63
C TYR A 102 2.15 22.35 9.11
N THR A 103 3.35 22.72 8.68
CA THR A 103 3.71 22.83 7.25
C THR A 103 3.52 21.51 6.48
N GLY A 104 3.78 20.38 7.14
CA GLY A 104 3.58 19.03 6.59
C GLY A 104 2.11 18.59 6.55
N GLN A 105 1.16 19.31 7.15
CA GLN A 105 -0.25 18.93 7.19
C GLN A 105 -0.88 18.98 5.80
N ALA A 106 -1.57 17.89 5.42
CA ALA A 106 -2.42 17.88 4.24
C ALA A 106 -3.68 18.73 4.47
N TYR A 107 -4.08 19.50 3.46
CA TYR A 107 -5.33 20.27 3.49
C TYR A 107 -6.21 19.91 2.30
N TYR A 108 -7.51 19.88 2.53
CA TYR A 108 -8.52 19.76 1.48
C TYR A 108 -9.67 20.72 1.77
N ASN A 109 -10.18 21.42 0.75
CA ASN A 109 -11.24 22.43 0.90
C ASN A 109 -10.99 23.45 2.04
N GLY A 110 -9.72 23.82 2.26
CA GLY A 110 -9.29 24.78 3.28
C GLY A 110 -9.32 24.27 4.73
N GLY A 111 -9.60 22.98 4.96
CA GLY A 111 -9.50 22.34 6.27
C GLY A 111 -8.32 21.37 6.34
N ALA A 112 -7.74 21.23 7.52
CA ALA A 112 -6.75 20.19 7.80
C ALA A 112 -7.41 18.83 7.56
N LEU A 113 -6.81 18.00 6.71
CA LEU A 113 -7.33 16.68 6.39
C LEU A 113 -7.13 15.73 7.57
N ALA A 114 -8.08 14.83 7.77
CA ALA A 114 -7.96 13.68 8.65
C ALA A 114 -8.81 12.52 8.10
N SER A 115 -8.54 11.30 8.57
CA SER A 115 -9.36 10.11 8.28
C SER A 115 -9.48 9.21 9.51
N THR A 116 -10.04 8.03 9.30
CA THR A 116 -10.14 6.99 10.32
C THR A 116 -9.76 5.64 9.73
N PHE A 117 -9.27 4.74 10.58
CA PHE A 117 -9.41 3.31 10.36
C PHE A 117 -10.66 2.87 11.12
N VAL A 118 -11.64 2.35 10.37
CA VAL A 118 -13.00 1.97 10.80
C VAL A 118 -13.78 3.08 11.52
N ARG A 119 -14.96 2.72 12.07
CA ARG A 119 -15.91 3.55 12.84
C ARG A 119 -16.67 4.59 12.03
N ASP A 120 -17.71 4.12 11.36
CA ASP A 120 -18.56 4.91 10.48
C ASP A 120 -19.35 6.02 11.24
N TYR A 121 -19.73 5.79 12.51
CA TYR A 121 -20.71 6.61 13.24
C TYR A 121 -20.14 7.57 14.31
N PHE A 122 -18.84 7.80 14.37
CA PHE A 122 -18.24 8.73 15.35
C PHE A 122 -18.70 10.19 15.10
N ASP A 123 -19.10 10.91 16.14
CA ASP A 123 -19.59 12.30 16.03
C ASP A 123 -18.46 13.32 15.85
N TRP A 124 -18.20 13.69 14.59
CA TRP A 124 -17.20 14.71 14.23
C TRP A 124 -17.68 16.14 14.45
N ASN A 125 -18.97 16.39 14.70
CA ASN A 125 -19.45 17.74 15.02
C ASN A 125 -18.81 18.24 16.31
N ASN A 126 -18.70 17.39 17.34
CA ASN A 126 -18.04 17.75 18.59
C ASN A 126 -16.57 18.11 18.36
N VAL A 127 -15.83 17.31 17.59
CA VAL A 127 -14.43 17.60 17.28
C VAL A 127 -14.30 18.93 16.54
N LYS A 128 -15.06 19.13 15.46
CA LYS A 128 -15.06 20.36 14.65
C LYS A 128 -15.35 21.60 15.48
N ASN A 129 -16.37 21.55 16.36
CA ASN A 129 -16.72 22.67 17.23
C ASN A 129 -15.61 23.02 18.22
N ASN A 130 -14.80 22.02 18.59
CA ASN A 130 -13.70 22.18 19.53
C ASN A 130 -12.34 22.35 18.81
N MET A 131 -12.25 22.59 17.51
CA MET A 131 -10.95 22.82 16.83
C MET A 131 -10.33 24.21 17.11
N GLY A 132 -10.96 25.06 17.95
CA GLY A 132 -10.40 26.36 18.33
C GLY A 132 -10.28 27.34 17.15
N GLY A 133 -11.25 27.31 16.23
CA GLY A 133 -11.28 28.15 15.03
C GLY A 133 -10.53 27.59 13.82
N GLN A 134 -9.79 26.49 13.98
CA GLN A 134 -9.16 25.78 12.86
C GLN A 134 -10.21 24.94 12.13
N LYS A 135 -10.17 24.92 10.79
CA LYS A 135 -11.08 24.09 10.00
C LYS A 135 -10.53 22.67 9.88
N LEU A 136 -11.35 21.68 10.18
CA LEU A 136 -11.09 20.25 9.95
C LEU A 136 -11.89 19.77 8.75
N THR A 137 -11.27 18.95 7.91
CA THR A 137 -11.89 18.22 6.82
C THR A 137 -11.68 16.73 7.06
N ILE A 138 -12.75 16.02 7.42
CA ILE A 138 -12.68 14.60 7.81
C ILE A 138 -13.30 13.71 6.72
N ILE A 139 -12.51 12.74 6.28
CA ILE A 139 -12.90 11.69 5.33
C ILE A 139 -12.71 10.32 6.00
N PRO A 140 -13.63 9.88 6.88
CA PRO A 140 -13.46 8.60 7.56
C PRO A 140 -13.49 7.44 6.58
N MET A 141 -12.91 6.31 6.99
CA MET A 141 -13.19 5.05 6.32
C MET A 141 -14.66 4.69 6.53
N ILE A 142 -15.41 4.59 5.44
CA ILE A 142 -16.79 4.12 5.47
C ILE A 142 -16.81 2.65 5.05
N GLN A 143 -17.19 1.77 5.98
CA GLN A 143 -17.28 0.33 5.74
C GLN A 143 -18.61 -0.03 5.10
N ASP A 144 -19.70 0.61 5.54
CA ASP A 144 -21.03 0.43 4.95
C ASP A 144 -21.41 1.68 4.15
N PRO A 145 -21.37 1.62 2.80
CA PRO A 145 -21.75 2.75 1.96
C PRO A 145 -23.17 3.28 2.23
N THR A 146 -24.08 2.45 2.76
CA THR A 146 -25.44 2.89 3.09
C THR A 146 -25.45 3.92 4.23
N PHE A 147 -24.40 3.95 5.07
CA PHE A 147 -24.21 4.96 6.11
C PHE A 147 -24.26 6.39 5.56
N LEU A 148 -23.72 6.62 4.34
CA LEU A 148 -23.70 7.94 3.71
C LEU A 148 -25.10 8.52 3.49
N SER A 149 -26.12 7.67 3.34
CA SER A 149 -27.51 8.11 3.17
C SER A 149 -28.18 8.60 4.47
N ARG A 150 -27.55 8.37 5.63
CA ARG A 150 -28.11 8.66 6.97
C ARG A 150 -27.16 9.50 7.84
N GLN A 151 -26.12 10.06 7.25
CA GLN A 151 -25.04 10.70 8.00
C GLN A 151 -25.52 12.00 8.68
N THR A 152 -25.37 12.09 10.00
CA THR A 152 -25.55 13.33 10.80
C THR A 152 -24.34 13.68 11.67
N THR A 153 -23.25 12.93 11.57
CA THR A 153 -22.01 13.01 12.34
C THR A 153 -21.01 14.04 11.83
N GLY A 154 -21.36 14.85 10.82
CA GLY A 154 -20.53 15.99 10.40
C GLY A 154 -19.29 15.63 9.55
N ILE A 155 -19.31 14.53 8.80
CA ILE A 155 -18.23 14.15 7.87
C ILE A 155 -18.23 14.99 6.56
N ASP A 156 -17.08 15.10 5.89
CA ASP A 156 -16.89 15.90 4.66
C ASP A 156 -16.69 15.06 3.39
N GLY A 157 -16.59 13.75 3.52
CA GLY A 157 -16.40 12.79 2.44
C GLY A 157 -16.20 11.38 2.98
N ALA A 158 -15.68 10.48 2.15
CA ALA A 158 -15.40 9.10 2.53
C ALA A 158 -14.05 8.64 1.98
N LEU A 159 -13.42 7.73 2.69
CA LEU A 159 -12.20 7.03 2.31
C LEU A 159 -12.44 5.52 2.34
N SER A 160 -11.61 4.75 1.63
CA SER A 160 -11.55 3.30 1.73
C SER A 160 -10.11 2.85 1.99
N TRP A 161 -9.91 1.94 2.94
CA TRP A 161 -8.64 1.25 3.16
C TRP A 161 -8.51 -0.05 2.35
N TYR A 162 -9.47 -0.37 1.49
CA TYR A 162 -9.33 -1.54 0.62
C TYR A 162 -8.18 -1.32 -0.37
N GLY A 163 -7.10 -2.10 -0.19
CA GLY A 163 -5.89 -2.00 -1.00
C GLY A 163 -6.03 -2.48 -2.45
N TRP A 164 -7.13 -3.18 -2.78
CA TRP A 164 -7.36 -3.75 -4.11
C TRP A 164 -8.72 -3.33 -4.68
N PRO A 165 -8.86 -3.17 -6.01
CA PRO A 165 -10.13 -2.83 -6.63
C PRO A 165 -11.13 -3.98 -6.42
N THR A 166 -12.14 -3.76 -5.58
CA THR A 166 -13.25 -4.70 -5.41
C THR A 166 -14.37 -4.46 -6.43
N ASP A 167 -14.43 -3.26 -7.02
CA ASP A 167 -15.53 -2.85 -7.93
C ASP A 167 -15.17 -1.73 -8.95
N GLY A 168 -13.88 -1.43 -9.15
CA GLY A 168 -13.43 -0.55 -10.24
C GLY A 168 -13.69 0.96 -10.06
N ALA A 169 -14.19 1.41 -8.91
CA ALA A 169 -14.46 2.84 -8.65
C ALA A 169 -13.53 3.50 -7.62
N SER A 170 -12.65 2.75 -6.96
CA SER A 170 -11.76 3.26 -5.91
C SER A 170 -10.32 3.35 -6.41
N TRP A 171 -9.79 4.57 -6.51
CA TRP A 171 -8.38 4.80 -6.81
C TRP A 171 -7.54 4.46 -5.58
N TRP A 172 -6.51 3.66 -5.82
CA TRP A 172 -5.56 3.05 -4.89
C TRP A 172 -5.23 3.90 -3.65
N LEU A 173 -5.65 3.46 -2.47
CA LEU A 173 -4.91 3.71 -1.25
C LEU A 173 -3.91 2.57 -1.11
N THR A 174 -2.64 2.84 -1.37
CA THR A 174 -1.59 1.84 -1.21
C THR A 174 -0.86 2.09 0.08
N LEU A 175 -0.59 1.02 0.80
CA LEU A 175 -0.02 1.08 2.12
C LEU A 175 1.48 0.93 1.94
N LEU A 176 2.27 1.92 2.35
CA LEU A 176 3.71 1.86 2.10
C LEU A 176 4.40 0.81 2.99
N THR A 177 3.98 0.69 4.25
CA THR A 177 4.71 -0.06 5.29
C THR A 177 3.85 -1.10 6.02
N ASP A 178 2.74 -1.55 5.42
CA ASP A 178 1.90 -2.57 6.04
C ASP A 178 2.42 -4.00 5.76
N PHE A 179 3.56 -4.27 6.39
CA PHE A 179 4.23 -5.56 6.37
C PHE A 179 3.37 -6.66 6.99
N GLY A 180 2.59 -6.31 8.02
CA GLY A 180 1.67 -7.22 8.72
C GLY A 180 0.64 -7.85 7.79
N GLU A 181 0.08 -7.06 6.87
CA GLU A 181 -0.96 -7.50 5.95
C GLU A 181 -0.45 -7.84 4.54
N SER A 182 0.88 -7.80 4.31
CA SER A 182 1.53 -8.21 3.07
C SER A 182 1.07 -7.45 1.81
N HIS A 183 0.72 -6.17 1.95
CA HIS A 183 0.39 -5.30 0.81
C HIS A 183 1.21 -3.99 0.81
N TYR A 184 2.35 -4.01 1.49
CA TYR A 184 3.36 -2.97 1.44
C TYR A 184 3.90 -2.80 0.01
N ILE A 185 4.38 -1.61 -0.30
CA ILE A 185 5.09 -1.33 -1.56
C ILE A 185 6.43 -0.65 -1.33
N SER A 186 6.89 -0.56 -0.08
CA SER A 186 8.22 -0.05 0.27
C SER A 186 9.31 -1.02 -0.18
N GLY A 187 10.54 -0.50 -0.22
CA GLY A 187 11.74 -1.32 -0.42
C GLY A 187 12.07 -2.20 0.79
N HIS A 188 13.27 -2.76 0.79
CA HIS A 188 13.79 -3.47 1.96
C HIS A 188 13.97 -2.50 3.15
N GLU A 189 13.36 -2.85 4.29
CA GLU A 189 13.49 -2.10 5.53
C GLU A 189 14.44 -2.82 6.50
N PRO A 190 15.67 -2.32 6.72
CA PRO A 190 16.73 -3.04 7.42
C PRO A 190 16.51 -3.24 8.94
N HIS A 191 15.48 -2.61 9.53
CA HIS A 191 15.10 -2.80 10.93
C HIS A 191 13.73 -3.49 11.09
N HIS A 192 13.20 -4.06 10.02
CA HIS A 192 12.06 -4.96 10.05
C HIS A 192 12.54 -6.38 10.39
N SER A 193 12.95 -6.61 11.64
CA SER A 193 13.68 -7.85 12.02
C SER A 193 13.10 -8.66 13.18
N ASP A 194 12.15 -8.12 13.96
CA ASP A 194 11.64 -8.76 15.18
C ASP A 194 10.25 -8.25 15.63
N ASP A 195 9.45 -7.75 14.70
CA ASP A 195 8.10 -7.21 14.94
C ASP A 195 6.97 -8.24 14.70
N GLY A 196 7.32 -9.52 14.52
CA GLY A 196 6.42 -10.61 14.16
C GLY A 196 6.15 -10.71 12.66
N SER A 197 5.94 -9.58 11.96
CA SER A 197 5.66 -9.60 10.52
C SER A 197 6.89 -9.85 9.64
N SER A 198 8.06 -9.49 10.16
CA SER A 198 9.37 -9.79 9.56
C SER A 198 9.57 -11.27 9.20
N GLU A 199 8.91 -12.20 9.88
CA GLU A 199 8.99 -13.64 9.59
C GLU A 199 8.47 -14.01 8.19
N TRP A 200 7.50 -13.27 7.65
CA TRP A 200 6.93 -13.54 6.32
C TRP A 200 7.25 -12.47 5.26
N THR A 201 7.81 -11.33 5.66
CA THR A 201 8.23 -10.26 4.73
C THR A 201 9.72 -10.30 4.40
N ALA A 202 10.55 -10.93 5.25
CA ALA A 202 11.96 -11.10 4.97
C ALA A 202 12.18 -11.80 3.61
N GLU A 203 12.90 -11.14 2.71
CA GLU A 203 13.17 -11.60 1.34
C GLU A 203 11.94 -11.65 0.40
N PHE A 204 10.83 -11.00 0.75
CA PHE A 204 9.65 -10.86 -0.12
C PHE A 204 9.50 -9.42 -0.62
N PRO A 205 10.36 -8.94 -1.53
CA PRO A 205 10.27 -7.56 -2.02
C PRO A 205 8.93 -7.32 -2.73
N HIS A 206 8.32 -6.15 -2.47
CA HIS A 206 7.08 -5.67 -3.11
C HIS A 206 7.26 -4.37 -3.89
N ASP A 207 8.47 -3.81 -3.89
CA ASP A 207 8.81 -2.54 -4.52
C ASP A 207 8.54 -2.49 -6.02
N ALA A 208 8.65 -3.63 -6.71
CA ALA A 208 8.30 -3.77 -8.12
C ALA A 208 6.83 -3.44 -8.43
N TRP A 209 5.90 -3.53 -7.48
CA TRP A 209 4.52 -3.05 -7.68
C TRP A 209 4.45 -1.54 -7.86
N ARG A 210 5.40 -0.75 -7.34
CA ARG A 210 5.46 0.71 -7.56
C ARG A 210 5.55 1.06 -9.05
N SER A 211 6.22 0.24 -9.85
CA SER A 211 6.29 0.42 -11.31
C SER A 211 4.92 0.35 -11.96
N LEU A 212 4.06 -0.57 -11.53
CA LEU A 212 2.69 -0.70 -12.03
C LEU A 212 1.86 0.52 -11.69
N MET A 213 2.05 1.08 -10.49
CA MET A 213 1.25 2.19 -9.99
C MET A 213 1.57 3.52 -10.68
N LYS A 214 2.85 3.82 -10.88
CA LYS A 214 3.36 5.09 -11.40
C LYS A 214 2.57 5.65 -12.61
N PRO A 215 2.30 4.90 -13.69
CA PRO A 215 1.57 5.45 -14.83
C PRO A 215 0.08 5.72 -14.54
N TYR A 216 -0.56 4.96 -13.66
CA TYR A 216 -1.93 5.25 -13.21
C TYR A 216 -1.99 6.50 -12.36
N ILE A 217 -1.01 6.70 -11.47
CA ILE A 217 -0.90 7.93 -10.66
C ILE A 217 -0.71 9.14 -11.58
N ALA A 218 0.17 9.04 -12.57
CA ALA A 218 0.39 10.11 -13.55
C ALA A 218 -0.89 10.43 -14.36
N ALA A 219 -1.63 9.40 -14.80
CA ALA A 219 -2.91 9.59 -15.49
C ALA A 219 -3.96 10.26 -14.59
N TYR A 220 -4.10 9.78 -13.35
CA TYR A 220 -4.99 10.38 -12.37
C TYR A 220 -4.69 11.87 -12.17
N LYS A 221 -3.41 12.21 -11.93
CA LYS A 221 -2.96 13.59 -11.65
C LYS A 221 -3.17 14.54 -12.83
N SER A 222 -2.94 14.05 -14.05
CA SER A 222 -3.18 14.83 -15.28
C SER A 222 -4.65 14.90 -15.68
N GLY A 223 -5.52 14.05 -15.10
CA GLY A 223 -6.90 13.91 -15.52
C GLY A 223 -7.06 13.12 -16.83
N ALA A 224 -6.03 12.39 -17.26
CA ALA A 224 -6.11 11.48 -18.38
C ALA A 224 -7.05 10.30 -18.06
N ALA A 225 -7.74 9.80 -19.08
CA ALA A 225 -8.65 8.66 -18.94
C ALA A 225 -7.93 7.31 -18.80
N SER A 226 -6.64 7.24 -19.15
CA SER A 226 -5.86 6.00 -19.16
C SER A 226 -4.36 6.28 -18.91
N PRO A 227 -3.62 5.32 -18.34
CA PRO A 227 -2.16 5.40 -18.19
C PRO A 227 -1.46 5.47 -19.54
N THR A 228 -0.24 6.00 -19.55
CA THR A 228 0.68 5.93 -20.70
C THR A 228 1.92 5.14 -20.31
N VAL A 229 2.29 4.16 -21.12
CA VAL A 229 3.52 3.39 -20.96
C VAL A 229 4.62 4.01 -21.82
N SER A 230 5.77 4.32 -21.21
CA SER A 230 6.91 4.96 -21.89
C SER A 230 8.12 4.05 -22.08
N ARG A 231 8.13 2.88 -21.43
CA ARG A 231 9.18 1.86 -21.54
C ARG A 231 8.57 0.48 -21.35
N ASP A 232 9.20 -0.52 -21.96
CA ASP A 232 8.81 -1.90 -21.77
C ASP A 232 9.31 -2.40 -20.40
N GLU A 233 8.41 -2.98 -19.61
CA GLU A 233 8.70 -3.52 -18.27
C GLU A 233 7.77 -4.71 -17.99
N LEU A 234 8.27 -5.70 -17.25
CA LEU A 234 7.51 -6.87 -16.83
C LEU A 234 7.58 -7.01 -15.32
N VAL A 235 6.44 -6.91 -14.64
CA VAL A 235 6.33 -7.15 -13.18
C VAL A 235 5.63 -8.48 -12.95
N TYR A 236 6.14 -9.34 -12.10
CA TYR A 236 5.56 -10.64 -11.80
C TYR A 236 5.40 -10.84 -10.30
N TRP A 237 4.43 -11.65 -9.90
CA TRP A 237 4.26 -12.06 -8.51
C TRP A 237 3.57 -13.41 -8.36
N TYR A 238 3.91 -14.09 -7.28
CA TYR A 238 3.36 -15.40 -6.94
C TYR A 238 3.63 -15.73 -5.47
N ARG A 239 2.85 -16.65 -4.90
CA ARG A 239 3.22 -17.29 -3.64
C ARG A 239 4.32 -18.32 -3.86
N THR A 240 5.19 -18.47 -2.88
CA THR A 240 6.27 -19.47 -2.90
C THR A 240 5.82 -20.86 -2.48
N THR A 241 4.56 -21.04 -2.08
CA THR A 241 3.99 -22.34 -1.71
C THR A 241 2.53 -22.40 -2.17
N PRO A 242 2.08 -23.50 -2.82
CA PRO A 242 0.66 -23.70 -3.15
C PRO A 242 -0.24 -23.69 -1.90
N LYS A 243 -1.47 -23.16 -1.99
CA LYS A 243 -2.37 -23.00 -0.82
C LYS A 243 -2.73 -24.31 -0.12
N GLY A 244 -2.69 -25.41 -0.88
CA GLY A 244 -3.04 -26.75 -0.41
C GLY A 244 -1.94 -27.45 0.38
N ILE A 245 -0.71 -26.93 0.41
CA ILE A 245 0.38 -27.53 1.19
C ILE A 245 0.11 -27.36 2.68
N GLU A 246 0.38 -28.41 3.44
CA GLU A 246 0.35 -28.39 4.90
C GLU A 246 1.77 -28.11 5.41
N CYS A 247 1.96 -26.98 6.10
CA CYS A 247 3.23 -26.65 6.72
C CYS A 247 3.40 -27.39 8.06
N THR A 248 4.63 -27.75 8.41
CA THR A 248 4.88 -28.73 9.48
C THR A 248 5.10 -28.15 10.88
N ASN A 249 5.39 -26.87 11.01
CA ASN A 249 5.85 -26.24 12.25
C ASN A 249 5.28 -24.82 12.44
N ASP A 250 4.00 -24.62 12.09
CA ASP A 250 3.31 -23.36 12.29
C ASP A 250 2.41 -23.41 13.53
N LYS A 251 2.57 -22.44 14.45
CA LYS A 251 1.80 -22.37 15.70
C LYS A 251 0.46 -21.61 15.55
N ILE A 252 0.28 -20.86 14.46
CA ILE A 252 -0.87 -20.00 14.19
C ILE A 252 -1.83 -20.70 13.22
N GLY A 253 -1.29 -21.41 12.23
CA GLY A 253 -2.03 -22.11 11.18
C GLY A 253 -2.33 -21.24 9.95
N LYS A 254 -3.16 -21.75 9.05
CA LYS A 254 -3.52 -21.04 7.81
C LYS A 254 -4.30 -19.77 8.12
N PRO A 255 -4.07 -18.65 7.39
CA PRO A 255 -4.89 -17.47 7.53
C PRO A 255 -6.35 -17.75 7.11
N ARG A 256 -7.28 -17.01 7.72
CA ARG A 256 -8.69 -17.02 7.30
C ARG A 256 -8.82 -16.51 5.86
N GLY A 257 -9.68 -17.12 5.04
CA GLY A 257 -9.86 -16.70 3.65
C GLY A 257 -8.88 -17.37 2.68
N VAL A 258 -8.09 -18.36 3.13
CA VAL A 258 -7.16 -19.11 2.27
C VAL A 258 -7.83 -19.68 1.01
N GLU A 259 -9.12 -20.01 1.09
CA GLU A 259 -9.94 -20.50 -0.01
C GLU A 259 -10.13 -19.48 -1.14
N LEU A 260 -10.03 -18.19 -0.84
CA LEU A 260 -10.19 -17.09 -1.81
C LEU A 260 -9.01 -16.94 -2.75
N PHE A 261 -7.88 -17.55 -2.43
CA PHE A 261 -6.71 -17.46 -3.27
C PHE A 261 -6.67 -18.55 -4.32
N ASP A 262 -6.11 -18.25 -5.48
CA ASP A 262 -5.77 -19.24 -6.49
C ASP A 262 -4.27 -19.54 -6.50
N ASP A 263 -3.90 -20.76 -6.93
CA ASP A 263 -2.52 -21.14 -7.19
C ASP A 263 -2.15 -20.74 -8.62
N VAL A 264 -1.83 -19.46 -8.78
CA VAL A 264 -1.46 -18.85 -10.06
C VAL A 264 -0.18 -18.01 -9.94
N VAL A 265 0.53 -17.90 -11.04
CA VAL A 265 1.62 -16.95 -11.25
C VAL A 265 1.06 -15.78 -12.05
N PHE A 266 1.21 -14.58 -11.53
CA PHE A 266 0.80 -13.37 -12.22
C PHE A 266 1.99 -12.71 -12.93
N ALA A 267 1.71 -12.12 -14.09
CA ALA A 267 2.65 -11.24 -14.77
C ALA A 267 1.89 -10.08 -15.39
N SER A 268 2.37 -8.87 -15.14
CA SER A 268 1.87 -7.64 -15.73
C SER A 268 2.92 -7.10 -16.69
N ALA A 269 2.59 -7.11 -17.98
CA ALA A 269 3.43 -6.57 -19.03
C ALA A 269 3.02 -5.11 -19.31
N MET A 270 3.97 -4.20 -19.17
CA MET A 270 3.82 -2.79 -19.50
C MET A 270 4.54 -2.58 -20.83
N LEU A 271 3.82 -2.40 -21.92
CA LEU A 271 4.37 -2.44 -23.28
C LEU A 271 4.14 -1.14 -24.06
N THR A 272 5.18 -0.65 -24.71
CA THR A 272 5.11 0.46 -25.67
C THR A 272 4.58 0.02 -27.04
N GLN A 273 4.77 -1.26 -27.38
CA GLN A 273 4.30 -1.92 -28.59
C GLN A 273 3.99 -3.39 -28.28
N PRO A 274 3.11 -4.06 -29.05
CA PRO A 274 2.82 -5.47 -28.86
C PRO A 274 4.08 -6.35 -28.77
N ALA A 275 4.02 -7.37 -27.92
CA ALA A 275 5.10 -8.34 -27.69
C ALA A 275 4.52 -9.68 -27.21
N ASP A 276 5.28 -10.75 -27.37
CA ASP A 276 4.89 -12.08 -26.91
C ASP A 276 5.53 -12.35 -25.55
N LEU A 277 4.68 -12.65 -24.55
CA LEU A 277 5.07 -13.06 -23.21
C LEU A 277 5.02 -14.58 -23.11
N THR A 278 6.17 -15.19 -22.84
CA THR A 278 6.31 -16.61 -22.51
C THR A 278 6.57 -16.79 -21.02
N VAL A 279 5.76 -17.63 -20.36
CA VAL A 279 5.94 -18.00 -18.95
C VAL A 279 6.11 -19.50 -18.82
N THR A 280 7.11 -19.93 -18.06
CA THR A 280 7.33 -21.32 -17.66
C THR A 280 7.31 -21.39 -16.14
N SER A 281 6.35 -22.15 -15.59
CA SER A 281 6.17 -22.29 -14.15
C SER A 281 6.51 -23.71 -13.71
N GLY A 282 7.61 -23.88 -12.98
CA GLY A 282 8.10 -25.19 -12.56
C GLY A 282 8.44 -26.10 -13.74
N SER A 283 7.94 -27.33 -13.71
CA SER A 283 8.09 -28.32 -14.78
C SER A 283 6.97 -28.26 -15.85
N ARG A 284 6.08 -27.26 -15.79
CA ARG A 284 5.00 -27.11 -16.77
C ARG A 284 5.56 -26.69 -18.13
N SER A 285 4.88 -27.06 -19.20
CA SER A 285 5.22 -26.58 -20.54
C SER A 285 5.14 -25.06 -20.63
N PRO A 286 6.05 -24.39 -21.36
CA PRO A 286 5.98 -22.95 -21.59
C PRO A 286 4.65 -22.55 -22.23
N VAL A 287 4.08 -21.44 -21.77
CA VAL A 287 2.87 -20.82 -22.32
C VAL A 287 3.24 -19.46 -22.89
N THR A 288 2.96 -19.25 -24.18
CA THR A 288 3.19 -17.96 -24.86
C THR A 288 1.85 -17.29 -25.17
N VAL A 289 1.75 -16.00 -24.83
CA VAL A 289 0.58 -15.16 -25.09
C VAL A 289 1.04 -13.89 -25.80
N SER A 290 0.35 -13.52 -26.88
CA SER A 290 0.59 -12.22 -27.53
C SER A 290 -0.11 -11.12 -26.74
N VAL A 291 0.66 -10.13 -26.31
CA VAL A 291 0.21 -9.05 -25.44
C VAL A 291 0.25 -7.74 -26.23
N PRO A 292 -0.86 -6.98 -26.32
CA PRO A 292 -0.86 -5.69 -27.00
C PRO A 292 -0.06 -4.64 -26.22
N ALA A 293 0.13 -3.46 -26.82
CA ALA A 293 0.66 -2.30 -26.09
C ALA A 293 -0.24 -1.94 -24.88
N ASP A 294 0.28 -1.07 -24.01
CA ASP A 294 -0.26 -0.67 -22.70
C ASP A 294 0.01 -1.69 -21.59
N ILE A 295 -0.78 -1.64 -20.51
CA ILE A 295 -0.57 -2.45 -19.30
C ILE A 295 -1.57 -3.61 -19.30
N HIS A 296 -1.06 -4.84 -19.29
CA HIS A 296 -1.89 -6.05 -19.28
C HIS A 296 -1.42 -7.01 -18.21
N THR A 297 -2.31 -7.34 -17.27
CA THR A 297 -2.07 -8.35 -16.24
C THR A 297 -2.68 -9.68 -16.66
N LEU A 298 -1.85 -10.72 -16.66
CA LEU A 298 -2.17 -12.08 -17.05
C LEU A 298 -1.91 -13.02 -15.86
N ASN A 299 -2.60 -14.16 -15.86
CA ASN A 299 -2.33 -15.23 -14.91
C ASN A 299 -1.94 -16.52 -15.66
N PHE A 300 -1.13 -17.33 -15.00
CA PHE A 300 -0.59 -18.59 -15.49
C PHE A 300 -0.75 -19.65 -14.41
N THR A 301 -1.03 -20.89 -14.80
CA THR A 301 -1.16 -21.98 -13.83
C THR A 301 0.16 -22.18 -13.08
N MET A 302 0.11 -22.17 -11.74
CA MET A 302 1.27 -22.38 -10.89
C MET A 302 1.84 -23.79 -11.03
N GLY A 303 3.16 -23.89 -11.06
CA GLY A 303 3.93 -25.12 -11.01
C GLY A 303 5.10 -24.99 -10.02
N VAL A 304 5.33 -26.05 -9.26
CA VAL A 304 6.45 -26.16 -8.30
C VAL A 304 7.78 -26.13 -9.04
N GLY A 305 8.71 -25.32 -8.53
CA GLY A 305 10.07 -25.15 -9.03
C GLY A 305 10.34 -23.71 -9.47
N LYS A 306 11.28 -23.56 -10.41
CA LYS A 306 11.69 -22.26 -10.95
C LYS A 306 10.58 -21.59 -11.75
N GLN A 307 10.50 -20.28 -11.64
CA GLN A 307 9.61 -19.45 -12.45
C GLN A 307 10.45 -18.71 -13.49
N GLN A 308 10.08 -18.80 -14.76
CA GLN A 308 10.80 -18.16 -15.85
C GLN A 308 9.85 -17.33 -16.70
N PHE A 309 10.29 -16.13 -17.06
CA PHE A 309 9.54 -15.18 -17.87
C PHE A 309 10.42 -14.73 -19.03
N SER A 310 9.83 -14.57 -20.21
CA SER A 310 10.52 -14.06 -21.39
C SER A 310 9.54 -13.22 -22.20
N LEU A 311 9.89 -11.97 -22.44
CA LEU A 311 9.20 -11.09 -23.36
C LEU A 311 10.01 -10.99 -24.64
N SER A 312 9.35 -11.15 -25.79
CA SER A 312 9.99 -11.08 -27.10
C SER A 312 9.17 -10.24 -28.07
N ARG A 313 9.85 -9.58 -29.01
CA ARG A 313 9.21 -8.78 -30.06
C ARG A 313 9.87 -9.12 -31.38
N SER A 314 9.09 -9.58 -32.36
CA SER A 314 9.60 -10.04 -33.66
C SER A 314 10.73 -11.07 -33.51
N ASP A 315 10.51 -12.07 -32.66
CA ASP A 315 11.45 -13.17 -32.32
C ASP A 315 12.75 -12.74 -31.62
N ALA A 316 12.95 -11.45 -31.36
CA ALA A 316 14.06 -10.95 -30.57
C ALA A 316 13.68 -10.92 -29.08
N HIS A 317 14.55 -11.48 -28.24
CA HIS A 317 14.41 -11.36 -26.78
C HIS A 317 14.52 -9.89 -26.36
N LEU A 318 13.55 -9.42 -25.58
CA LEU A 318 13.46 -8.05 -25.12
C LEU A 318 13.85 -7.94 -23.65
N LEU A 319 13.16 -8.68 -22.77
CA LEU A 319 13.40 -8.72 -21.32
C LEU A 319 12.90 -10.04 -20.74
N GLY A 320 13.45 -10.46 -19.62
CA GLY A 320 13.06 -11.70 -18.97
C GLY A 320 14.22 -12.36 -18.22
N GLY A 321 13.90 -13.46 -17.56
CA GLY A 321 14.81 -14.20 -16.72
C GLY A 321 14.10 -15.16 -15.78
N PHE A 322 14.84 -15.62 -14.79
CA PHE A 322 14.29 -16.43 -13.70
C PHE A 322 13.84 -15.53 -12.55
N GLY A 323 12.70 -15.88 -11.94
CA GLY A 323 12.33 -15.35 -10.63
C GLY A 323 13.31 -15.80 -9.55
N ALA A 324 13.56 -14.97 -8.54
CA ALA A 324 14.61 -15.25 -7.55
C ALA A 324 14.19 -16.28 -6.47
N LYS A 325 12.89 -16.55 -6.30
CA LYS A 325 12.38 -17.59 -5.39
C LYS A 325 11.63 -18.68 -6.15
N ASP A 326 11.98 -19.93 -5.86
CA ASP A 326 11.26 -21.08 -6.38
C ASP A 326 9.95 -21.30 -5.62
N ILE A 327 8.96 -21.87 -6.32
CA ILE A 327 7.73 -22.35 -5.69
C ILE A 327 8.02 -23.75 -5.12
N GLN A 328 7.83 -23.94 -3.82
CA GLN A 328 8.17 -25.15 -3.11
C GLN A 328 6.94 -26.01 -2.81
N GLN A 329 7.18 -27.32 -2.64
CA GLN A 329 6.16 -28.31 -2.28
C GLN A 329 6.13 -28.60 -0.77
N SER A 330 6.84 -27.81 0.03
CA SER A 330 6.95 -27.96 1.48
C SER A 330 7.22 -26.61 2.13
N CYS A 331 6.82 -26.48 3.39
CA CYS A 331 7.04 -25.29 4.21
C CYS A 331 7.07 -25.68 5.69
N GLU A 332 7.81 -24.92 6.50
CA GLU A 332 7.76 -25.05 7.96
C GLU A 332 6.63 -24.21 8.54
N THR A 333 6.55 -22.94 8.14
CA THR A 333 5.48 -22.00 8.50
C THR A 333 4.67 -21.58 7.29
N TYR A 334 3.40 -21.20 7.50
CA TYR A 334 2.54 -20.67 6.46
C TYR A 334 2.98 -19.26 6.10
N ASN A 335 3.42 -19.06 4.86
CA ASN A 335 3.67 -17.74 4.31
C ASN A 335 2.79 -17.53 3.07
N PHE A 336 1.76 -16.70 3.22
CA PHE A 336 0.83 -16.33 2.15
C PHE A 336 1.21 -15.00 1.46
N ASN A 337 2.35 -14.42 1.82
CA ASN A 337 2.89 -13.25 1.16
C ASN A 337 3.28 -13.59 -0.30
N ALA A 338 3.14 -12.61 -1.19
CA ALA A 338 3.57 -12.72 -2.58
C ALA A 338 5.04 -12.32 -2.69
N TYR A 339 5.83 -13.12 -3.41
CA TYR A 339 7.12 -12.67 -3.90
C TYR A 339 6.87 -11.84 -5.16
N VAL A 340 7.40 -10.61 -5.22
CA VAL A 340 7.23 -9.71 -6.38
C VAL A 340 8.60 -9.42 -6.98
N GLY A 341 8.68 -9.38 -8.31
CA GLY A 341 9.89 -8.95 -9.00
C GLY A 341 9.58 -8.28 -10.32
N ALA A 342 10.61 -7.74 -10.97
CA ALA A 342 10.47 -7.07 -12.25
C ALA A 342 11.68 -7.28 -13.18
N PHE A 343 11.44 -7.13 -14.47
CA PHE A 343 12.46 -7.00 -15.51
C PHE A 343 12.23 -5.69 -16.27
N THR A 344 13.27 -4.89 -16.41
CA THR A 344 13.25 -3.61 -17.13
C THR A 344 14.18 -3.68 -18.34
N ALA A 345 13.78 -3.03 -19.44
CA ALA A 345 14.56 -2.95 -20.68
C ALA A 345 15.80 -2.05 -20.56
#